data_AF-A0A1F1UB88-F1
#
_entry.id   AF-A0A1F1UB88-F1
#
_cell.length_a   1.000
_cell.length_b   1.000
_cell.length_c   1.000
_cell.angle_alpha   90.00
_cell.angle_beta   90.00
_cell.angle_gamma   90.00
#
_symmetry.space_group_name_H-M   'P 1'
#
loop_
_entity.id
_entity.type
_entity.pdbx_description
1 polymer ?
#
loop_
_entity_poly.entity_id
_entity_poly.type
_entity_poly.pdbx_seq_one_letter_code
_entity_poly.pdbx_strand_id
1 'polypeptide(L)'
;MTKYTDVNGVAFTDADVQRWADEAEAGFPDSTLTKETPAWIRTDPMEVHSVRVPAQLWKLVETEAKRRGMSTSEYAREALTRSLSA
;
A
#
# COMPACT_ATOMS: atom_id res chain seq x y z
N MET A 1 -18.98 -28.78 9.54
CA MET A 1 -19.45 -27.49 8.97
C MET A 1 -19.10 -26.41 9.96
N THR A 2 -18.00 -25.73 9.67
CA THR A 2 -17.47 -24.63 10.48
C THR A 2 -18.30 -23.39 10.20
N LYS A 3 -18.55 -22.60 11.25
CA LYS A 3 -19.22 -21.30 11.14
C LYS A 3 -18.21 -20.20 11.43
N TYR A 4 -18.23 -19.18 10.60
CA TYR A 4 -17.38 -18.01 10.69
C TYR A 4 -18.25 -16.76 10.82
N THR A 5 -17.66 -15.67 11.28
CA THR A 5 -18.32 -14.37 11.37
C THR A 5 -17.39 -13.32 10.78
N ASP A 6 -17.91 -12.50 9.87
CA ASP A 6 -17.15 -11.39 9.29
C ASP A 6 -17.00 -10.21 10.27
N VAL A 7 -16.28 -9.17 9.85
CA VAL A 7 -16.05 -7.95 10.64
C VAL A 7 -17.32 -7.15 10.94
N ASN A 8 -18.41 -7.40 10.21
CA ASN A 8 -19.71 -6.76 10.39
C ASN A 8 -20.69 -7.63 11.21
N GLY A 9 -20.27 -8.80 11.68
CA GLY A 9 -21.11 -9.72 12.45
C GLY A 9 -21.95 -10.68 11.58
N VAL A 10 -21.71 -10.74 10.27
CA VAL A 10 -22.43 -11.63 9.34
C VAL A 10 -21.83 -13.03 9.40
N ALA A 11 -22.67 -14.01 9.72
CA ALA A 11 -22.25 -15.40 9.78
C ALA A 11 -22.17 -16.02 8.38
N PHE A 12 -21.11 -16.79 8.12
CA PHE A 12 -20.93 -17.57 6.89
C PHE A 12 -20.34 -18.95 7.20
N THR A 13 -20.32 -19.81 6.20
CA THR A 13 -20.01 -21.24 6.35
C THR A 13 -18.94 -21.69 5.37
N ASP A 14 -18.40 -22.89 5.54
CA ASP A 14 -17.48 -23.51 4.58
C ASP A 14 -18.06 -23.53 3.14
N ALA A 15 -19.38 -23.73 3.01
CA ALA A 15 -20.05 -23.75 1.71
C ALA A 15 -20.08 -22.36 1.04
N ASP A 16 -20.21 -21.30 1.85
CA ASP A 16 -20.14 -19.93 1.34
C ASP A 16 -18.73 -19.61 0.84
N VAL A 17 -17.70 -20.06 1.56
CA VAL A 17 -16.29 -19.90 1.16
C VAL A 17 -16.01 -20.62 -0.15
N GLN A 18 -16.47 -21.86 -0.30
CA GLN A 18 -16.27 -22.62 -1.54
C GLN A 18 -16.95 -21.94 -2.72
N ARG A 19 -18.20 -21.47 -2.55
CA ARG A 19 -18.90 -20.72 -3.60
C ARG A 19 -18.12 -19.48 -4.02
N TRP A 20 -17.59 -18.70 -3.08
CA TRP A 20 -16.81 -17.50 -3.42
C TRP A 20 -15.51 -17.84 -4.14
N ALA A 21 -14.88 -18.97 -3.81
CA ALA A 21 -13.70 -19.45 -4.54
C ALA A 21 -14.07 -19.80 -5.99
N ASP A 22 -15.15 -20.54 -6.20
CA ASP A 22 -15.63 -20.90 -7.54
C ASP A 22 -16.00 -19.65 -8.37
N GLU A 23 -16.64 -18.65 -7.75
CA GLU A 23 -16.96 -17.36 -8.38
C GLU A 23 -15.70 -16.58 -8.79
N ALA A 24 -14.66 -16.57 -7.95
CA ALA A 24 -13.39 -15.93 -8.25
C ALA A 24 -12.64 -16.64 -9.39
N GLU A 25 -12.63 -17.97 -9.39
CA GLU A 25 -12.05 -18.78 -10.46
C GLU A 25 -12.78 -18.60 -11.81
N ALA A 26 -14.10 -18.39 -11.77
CA ALA A 26 -14.91 -18.06 -12.94
C ALA A 26 -14.74 -16.60 -13.41
N GLY A 27 -13.95 -15.78 -12.70
CA GLY A 27 -13.68 -14.40 -13.07
C GLY A 27 -14.80 -13.42 -12.70
N PHE A 28 -15.55 -13.70 -11.64
CA PHE A 28 -16.62 -12.85 -11.12
C PHE A 28 -17.72 -12.51 -12.16
N PRO A 29 -18.39 -13.53 -12.76
CA PRO A 29 -19.28 -13.35 -13.90
C PRO A 29 -20.47 -12.40 -13.64
N ASP A 30 -20.93 -12.32 -12.39
CA ASP A 30 -22.06 -11.47 -11.98
C ASP A 30 -21.63 -10.15 -11.33
N SER A 31 -20.34 -9.77 -11.46
CA SER A 31 -19.79 -8.56 -10.85
C SER A 31 -19.32 -7.54 -11.89
N THR A 32 -19.57 -6.27 -11.62
CA THR A 32 -18.92 -5.18 -12.35
C THR A 32 -17.65 -4.77 -11.63
N LEU A 33 -16.50 -5.12 -12.19
CA LEU A 33 -15.19 -4.75 -11.63
C LEU A 33 -14.80 -3.35 -12.14
N THR A 34 -14.66 -2.39 -11.23
CA THR A 34 -14.05 -1.09 -11.54
C THR A 34 -12.59 -1.11 -11.10
N LYS A 35 -11.70 -0.70 -12.01
CA LYS A 35 -10.30 -0.50 -11.66
C LYS A 35 -10.19 0.77 -10.82
N GLU A 36 -9.79 0.64 -9.56
CA GLU A 36 -9.48 1.80 -8.75
C GLU A 36 -8.25 2.52 -9.33
N THR A 37 -8.34 3.84 -9.47
CA THR A 37 -7.17 4.67 -9.76
C THR A 37 -6.27 4.62 -8.52
N PRO A 38 -5.00 4.20 -8.64
CA PRO A 38 -4.10 4.21 -7.50
C PRO A 38 -4.04 5.61 -6.89
N ALA A 39 -4.06 5.71 -5.57
CA ALA A 39 -3.96 6.98 -4.84
C ALA A 39 -2.65 7.74 -5.11
N TRP A 40 -1.68 7.10 -5.77
CA TRP A 40 -0.45 7.73 -6.26
C TRP A 40 -0.40 7.75 -7.79
N ILE A 41 0.03 8.88 -8.35
CA ILE A 41 0.43 8.96 -9.76
C ILE A 41 1.96 8.98 -9.74
N ARG A 42 2.61 7.99 -10.37
CA ARG A 42 4.05 8.07 -10.65
C ARG A 42 4.24 9.16 -11.69
N THR A 43 4.64 10.36 -11.27
CA THR A 43 4.76 11.52 -12.16
C THR A 43 6.05 11.50 -13.00
N ASP A 44 7.06 10.71 -12.63
CA ASP A 44 8.28 10.49 -13.41
C ASP A 44 8.82 9.06 -13.20
N PRO A 45 9.52 8.45 -14.18
CA PRO A 45 10.24 7.21 -13.96
C PRO A 45 11.34 7.44 -12.91
N MET A 46 11.20 6.77 -11.77
CA MET A 46 12.20 6.83 -10.70
C MET A 46 13.23 5.71 -10.85
N GLU A 47 14.51 6.08 -10.80
CA GLU A 47 15.62 5.12 -10.74
C GLU A 47 16.10 4.92 -9.30
N VAL A 48 16.54 3.71 -8.97
CA VAL A 48 17.08 3.38 -7.64
C VAL A 48 18.59 3.60 -7.63
N HIS A 49 19.04 4.55 -6.82
CA HIS A 49 20.46 4.75 -6.50
C HIS A 49 20.70 4.48 -5.01
N SER A 50 21.68 3.63 -4.69
CA SER A 50 22.03 3.32 -3.29
C SER A 50 23.04 4.31 -2.73
N VAL A 51 22.66 5.00 -1.64
CA VAL A 51 23.53 5.91 -0.89
C VAL A 51 23.74 5.34 0.52
N ARG A 52 25.00 5.20 0.94
CA ARG A 52 25.31 4.80 2.33
C ARG A 52 25.17 6.02 3.24
N VAL A 53 24.42 5.87 4.33
CA VAL A 53 24.20 6.92 5.32
C VAL A 53 24.51 6.41 6.73
N PRO A 54 24.96 7.28 7.66
CA PRO A 54 25.09 6.91 9.06
C PRO A 54 23.73 6.46 9.65
N ALA A 55 23.74 5.43 10.50
CA ALA A 55 22.52 4.90 11.11
C ALA A 55 21.71 5.96 11.88
N GLN A 56 22.40 6.92 12.52
CA GLN A 56 21.73 8.02 13.21
C GLN A 56 21.03 8.98 12.25
N LEU A 57 21.62 9.24 11.09
CA LEU A 57 20.98 10.05 10.05
C LEU A 57 19.69 9.37 9.56
N TRP A 58 19.75 8.06 9.29
CA TRP A 58 18.58 7.31 8.86
C TRP A 58 17.41 7.39 9.87
N LYS A 59 17.69 7.25 11.17
CA LYS A 59 16.67 7.40 12.22
C LYS A 59 16.02 8.78 12.24
N LEU A 60 16.80 9.84 11.96
CA LEU A 60 16.27 11.20 11.86
C LEU A 60 15.33 11.34 10.65
N VAL A 61 15.69 10.73 9.51
CA VAL A 61 14.83 10.69 8.31
C VAL A 61 13.50 9.98 8.62
N GLU A 62 13.54 8.81 9.27
CA GLU A 62 12.33 8.06 9.63
C GLU A 62 11.43 8.83 10.61
N THR A 63 12.04 9.46 11.61
CA THR A 63 11.31 10.23 12.63
C THR A 63 10.58 11.42 12.01
N GLU A 64 11.26 12.15 11.14
CA GLU A 64 10.70 13.34 10.50
C GLU A 64 9.65 12.99 9.43
N ALA A 65 9.88 11.92 8.66
CA ALA A 65 8.88 11.38 7.73
C ALA A 65 7.57 11.03 8.46
N LYS A 66 7.68 10.31 9.59
CA LYS A 66 6.53 9.97 10.43
C LYS A 66 5.84 11.23 10.98
N ARG A 67 6.60 12.22 11.43
CA ARG A 67 6.06 13.50 11.95
C ARG A 67 5.24 14.25 10.89
N ARG A 68 5.61 14.14 9.61
CA ARG A 68 4.93 14.79 8.48
C ARG A 68 3.85 13.94 7.81
N GLY A 69 3.65 12.70 8.26
CA GLY A 69 2.73 11.77 7.60
C GLY A 69 3.18 11.34 6.20
N MET A 70 4.48 11.38 5.93
CA MET A 70 5.09 11.02 4.65
C MET A 70 5.80 9.67 4.74
N SER A 71 5.98 9.02 3.59
CA SER A 71 6.90 7.87 3.52
C SER A 71 8.36 8.32 3.66
N THR A 72 9.23 7.43 4.15
CA THR A 72 10.67 7.75 4.32
C THR A 72 11.32 8.16 2.99
N SER A 73 10.96 7.51 1.88
CA SER A 73 11.49 7.83 0.54
C SER A 73 10.96 9.14 -0.03
N GLU A 74 9.72 9.52 0.29
CA GLU A 74 9.14 10.82 -0.07
C GLU A 74 9.82 11.95 0.71
N TYR A 75 9.95 11.81 2.03
CA TYR A 75 10.63 12.81 2.84
C TYR A 75 12.11 12.95 2.43
N ALA A 76 12.81 11.84 2.18
CA ALA A 76 14.20 11.89 1.71
C ALA A 76 14.34 12.64 0.38
N ARG A 77 13.43 12.41 -0.58
CA ARG A 77 13.41 13.13 -1.86
C ARG A 77 13.13 14.62 -1.66
N GLU A 78 12.11 14.97 -0.90
CA GLU A 78 11.77 16.38 -0.62
C GLU A 78 12.94 17.11 0.05
N ALA A 79 13.59 16.48 1.03
CA ALA A 79 14.75 17.04 1.72
C ALA A 79 15.93 17.27 0.76
N LEU A 80 16.24 16.29 -0.10
CA LEU A 80 17.30 16.41 -1.09
C LEU A 80 16.99 17.50 -2.13
N THR A 81 15.79 17.50 -2.71
CA THR A 81 15.35 18.53 -3.66
C THR A 81 15.47 19.93 -3.06
N ARG A 82 14.97 20.13 -1.82
CA ARG A 82 15.09 21.42 -1.12
C ARG A 82 16.54 21.83 -0.90
N SER A 83 17.44 20.90 -0.60
CA SER A 83 18.86 21.20 -0.39
C SER A 83 19.61 21.55 -1.69
N LEU A 84 19.14 21.05 -2.83
CA LEU A 84 19.77 21.22 -4.15
C LEU A 84 19.13 22.34 -4.99
N SER A 85 17.95 22.81 -4.59
CA SER A 85 17.22 23.90 -5.27
C SER A 85 17.56 25.29 -4.71
N ALA A 86 18.65 25.39 -3.92
CA ALA A 86 19.16 26.63 -3.34
C ALA A 86 20.20 27.30 -4.24
#